data_AF-A0A920FX06-F1
#
_entry.id   AF-A0A920FX06-F1
#
_cell.length_a   1.000
_cell.length_b   1.000
_cell.length_c   1.000
_cell.angle_alpha   90.00
_cell.angle_beta   90.00
_cell.angle_gamma   90.00
#
_symmetry.space_group_name_H-M   'P 1'
#
loop_
_entity.id
_entity.type
_entity.pdbx_description
1 polymer ?
#
loop_
_entity_poly.entity_id
_entity_poly.type
_entity_poly.pdbx_seq_one_letter_code
_entity_poly.pdbx_strand_id
1 'polypeptide(L)'
;MNKSLETKLQKIKKQIYKPKDFIIADAKDGDMAMGIITPGPKRDSKGKILKSYKKLDDYKQAMISMSKSNLVDIMLMSASTGEELIKKKNIY
;
A
#
# COMPACT_ATOMS: atom_id res chain seq x y z
N MET A 1 0.04 -21.40 5.21
CA MET A 1 0.51 -20.29 6.08
C MET A 1 -0.68 -19.38 6.36
N ASN A 2 -1.05 -19.15 7.63
CA ASN A 2 -2.09 -18.16 7.95
C ASN A 2 -1.54 -16.76 7.73
N LYS A 3 -2.36 -15.86 7.18
CA LYS A 3 -1.95 -14.46 6.96
C LYS A 3 -1.85 -13.74 8.32
N SER A 4 -0.95 -12.76 8.43
CA SER A 4 -0.78 -11.94 9.65
C SER A 4 -2.12 -11.32 10.08
N LEU A 5 -2.85 -10.74 9.13
CA LEU A 5 -4.16 -10.11 9.37
C LEU A 5 -5.16 -11.08 10.00
N GLU A 6 -5.26 -12.33 9.52
CA GLU A 6 -6.16 -13.33 10.07
C GLU A 6 -5.82 -13.61 11.55
N THR A 7 -4.53 -13.75 11.85
CA THR A 7 -4.07 -13.99 13.23
C THR A 7 -4.43 -12.82 14.15
N LYS A 8 -4.22 -11.58 13.70
CA LYS A 8 -4.59 -10.38 14.46
C LYS A 8 -6.10 -10.29 14.67
N LEU A 9 -6.90 -10.50 13.62
CA LEU A 9 -8.37 -10.50 13.70
C LEU A 9 -8.89 -11.53 14.70
N GLN A 10 -8.30 -12.73 14.74
CA GLN A 10 -8.69 -13.75 15.72
C GLN A 10 -8.41 -13.33 17.17
N LYS A 11 -7.28 -12.67 17.43
CA LYS A 11 -6.97 -12.15 18.77
C LYS A 11 -7.91 -11.02 19.18
N ILE A 12 -8.23 -10.13 18.24
CA ILE A 12 -9.19 -9.03 18.46
C ILE A 12 -10.57 -9.60 18.79
N LYS A 13 -11.07 -10.56 17.99
CA LYS A 13 -12.36 -11.23 18.24
C LYS A 13 -12.42 -11.92 19.60
N LYS A 14 -11.31 -12.50 20.06
CA LYS A 14 -11.18 -13.16 21.37
C LYS A 14 -10.91 -12.18 22.53
N GLN A 15 -10.81 -10.88 22.27
CA GLN A 15 -10.47 -9.85 23.27
C GLN A 15 -9.12 -10.07 23.99
N ILE A 16 -8.19 -10.80 23.37
CA ILE A 16 -6.83 -11.07 23.92
C ILE A 16 -5.73 -10.31 23.15
N TYR A 17 -6.13 -9.29 22.39
CA TYR A 17 -5.21 -8.51 21.56
C TYR A 17 -4.28 -7.65 22.43
N LYS A 18 -3.05 -7.48 21.97
CA LYS A 18 -2.06 -6.58 22.56
C LYS A 18 -1.86 -5.37 21.62
N PRO A 19 -1.20 -4.28 22.06
CA PRO A 19 -0.91 -3.15 21.18
C PRO A 19 -0.21 -3.54 19.85
N LYS A 20 0.62 -4.59 19.86
CA LYS A 20 1.25 -5.13 18.64
C LYS A 20 0.30 -5.80 17.65
N ASP A 21 -0.92 -6.13 18.07
CA ASP A 21 -1.95 -6.75 17.24
C ASP A 21 -2.84 -5.69 16.56
N PHE A 22 -2.51 -4.40 16.67
CA PHE A 22 -3.12 -3.34 15.88
C PHE A 22 -3.04 -3.66 14.38
N ILE A 23 -4.13 -3.34 13.68
CA ILE A 23 -4.22 -3.45 12.23
C ILE A 23 -3.71 -2.14 11.64
N ILE A 24 -2.65 -2.23 10.84
CA ILE A 24 -2.10 -1.07 10.13
C ILE A 24 -2.63 -1.10 8.70
N ALA A 25 -3.29 -0.02 8.30
CA ALA A 25 -3.81 0.17 6.95
C ALA A 25 -3.11 1.35 6.27
N ASP A 26 -2.65 1.15 5.04
CA ASP A 26 -2.12 2.22 4.18
C ASP A 26 -3.14 2.56 3.09
N ALA A 27 -3.64 3.80 3.13
CA ALA A 27 -4.59 4.32 2.15
C ALA A 27 -3.84 4.87 0.93
N LYS A 28 -3.63 4.01 -0.07
CA LYS A 28 -2.94 4.33 -1.32
C LYS A 28 -3.91 4.42 -2.50
N ASP A 29 -5.10 4.94 -2.26
CA ASP A 29 -6.18 5.22 -3.21
C ASP A 29 -6.29 6.71 -3.58
N GLY A 30 -5.23 7.48 -3.33
CA GLY A 30 -5.21 8.92 -3.63
C GLY A 30 -5.38 9.27 -5.11
N ASP A 31 -5.27 8.31 -6.03
CA ASP A 31 -5.54 8.48 -7.45
C ASP A 31 -7.03 8.74 -7.71
N MET A 32 -7.89 8.37 -6.75
CA MET A 32 -9.32 8.72 -6.74
C MET A 32 -9.60 10.19 -6.37
N ALA A 33 -8.61 10.93 -5.84
CA ALA A 33 -8.80 12.31 -5.41
C ALA A 33 -8.01 13.32 -6.26
N MET A 34 -6.68 13.22 -6.26
CA MET A 34 -5.76 14.25 -6.80
C MET A 34 -5.29 13.99 -8.25
N GLY A 35 -5.82 12.96 -8.91
CA GLY A 35 -5.50 12.65 -10.31
C GLY A 35 -4.00 12.47 -10.58
N ILE A 36 -3.46 13.14 -11.61
CA ILE A 36 -2.10 12.90 -12.11
C ILE A 36 -0.99 13.27 -11.11
N ILE A 37 -1.25 14.17 -10.15
CA ILE A 37 -0.24 14.63 -9.19
C ILE A 37 -0.18 13.77 -7.91
N THR A 38 -1.11 12.83 -7.73
CA THR A 38 -1.19 11.93 -6.57
C THR A 38 0.13 11.25 -6.21
N PRO A 39 0.93 10.72 -7.16
CA PRO A 39 2.18 10.05 -6.83
C PRO A 39 3.22 10.97 -6.14
N GLY A 40 2.99 12.28 -6.18
CA GLY A 40 3.83 13.30 -5.58
C GLY A 40 5.02 13.71 -6.46
N PRO A 41 5.75 14.77 -6.08
CA PRO A 41 6.92 15.20 -6.83
C PRO A 41 8.05 14.17 -6.77
N LYS A 42 8.87 14.14 -7.81
CA LYS A 42 10.16 13.45 -7.76
C LYS A 42 11.09 14.18 -6.79
N ARG A 43 12.01 13.42 -6.20
CA ARG A 43 13.05 13.95 -5.32
C ARG A 43 14.41 13.49 -5.82
N ASP A 44 15.44 14.32 -5.64
CA ASP A 44 16.83 13.91 -5.88
C ASP A 44 17.35 13.01 -4.75
N SER A 45 18.61 12.56 -4.86
CA SER A 45 19.27 11.72 -3.86
C SER A 45 19.44 12.40 -2.50
N LYS A 46 19.35 13.73 -2.44
CA LYS A 46 19.40 14.54 -1.20
C LYS A 46 18.00 14.87 -0.68
N GLY A 47 16.94 14.33 -1.30
CA GLY A 47 15.55 14.54 -0.90
C GLY A 47 14.92 15.85 -1.39
N LYS A 48 15.62 16.66 -2.20
CA LYS A 48 15.11 17.94 -2.72
C LYS A 48 14.02 17.68 -3.76
N ILE A 49 12.92 18.42 -3.65
CA ILE A 49 11.79 18.36 -4.59
C ILE A 49 12.23 18.84 -5.98
N LEU A 50 11.93 18.05 -7.00
CA LEU A 50 12.16 18.36 -8.41
C LEU A 50 10.88 18.94 -9.04
N LYS A 51 11.02 19.64 -10.17
CA LYS A 51 9.90 20.24 -10.93
C LYS A 51 9.05 19.23 -11.72
N SER A 52 9.23 17.94 -11.48
CA SER A 52 8.53 16.85 -12.18
C SER A 52 7.83 15.93 -11.18
N TYR A 53 6.68 15.38 -11.56
CA TYR A 53 5.94 14.42 -10.74
C TYR A 53 6.34 12.98 -11.04
N LYS A 54 6.13 12.12 -10.04
CA LYS A 54 6.17 10.67 -10.21
C LYS A 54 5.01 10.24 -11.11
N LYS A 55 5.20 9.15 -11.83
CA LYS A 55 4.22 8.58 -12.74
C LYS A 55 3.34 7.56 -12.01
N LEU A 56 2.25 7.14 -12.66
CA LEU A 56 1.38 6.09 -12.14
C LEU A 56 2.13 4.78 -11.88
N ASP A 57 3.12 4.43 -12.72
CA ASP A 57 3.93 3.23 -12.49
C ASP A 57 4.79 3.34 -11.23
N ASP A 58 5.34 4.53 -10.93
CA ASP A 58 6.08 4.76 -9.67
C ASP A 58 5.15 4.55 -8.46
N TYR A 59 3.88 4.95 -8.58
CA TYR A 59 2.86 4.77 -7.55
C TYR A 59 2.52 3.29 -7.33
N LYS A 60 2.31 2.55 -8.42
CA LYS A 60 2.12 1.08 -8.39
C LYS A 60 3.31 0.35 -7.78
N GLN A 61 4.53 0.75 -8.11
CA GLN A 61 5.73 0.17 -7.50
C GLN A 61 5.81 0.45 -5.99
N ALA A 62 5.40 1.66 -5.55
CA ALA A 62 5.31 1.95 -4.12
C ALA A 62 4.28 1.06 -3.41
N MET A 63 3.12 0.78 -4.03
CA MET A 63 2.13 -0.15 -3.49
C MET A 63 2.67 -1.58 -3.36
N ILE A 64 3.38 -2.07 -4.40
CA ILE A 64 4.02 -3.39 -4.39
C ILE A 64 5.08 -3.47 -3.29
N SER A 65 5.94 -2.47 -3.20
CA SER A 65 7.00 -2.39 -2.19
C SER A 65 6.41 -2.41 -0.78
N MET A 66 5.39 -1.59 -0.51
CA MET A 66 4.75 -1.54 0.80
C MET A 66 4.04 -2.86 1.13
N SER A 67 3.34 -3.47 0.17
CA SER A 67 2.67 -4.76 0.37
C SER A 67 3.64 -5.90 0.67
N LYS A 68 4.90 -5.81 0.24
CA LYS A 68 5.97 -6.78 0.54
C LYS A 68 6.73 -6.49 1.84
N SER A 69 6.56 -5.30 2.42
CA SER A 69 7.36 -4.83 3.57
C SER A 69 6.99 -5.48 4.90
N ASN A 70 5.83 -6.15 4.99
CA ASN A 70 5.21 -6.61 6.24
C ASN A 70 4.90 -5.48 7.27
N LEU A 71 4.95 -4.20 6.86
CA LEU A 71 4.63 -3.06 7.73
C LEU A 71 3.13 -2.79 7.84
N VAL A 72 2.35 -3.25 6.86
CA VAL A 72 0.91 -3.01 6.74
C VAL A 72 0.17 -4.34 6.68
N ASP A 73 -1.01 -4.38 7.29
CA ASP A 73 -1.92 -5.53 7.20
C ASP A 73 -2.93 -5.36 6.05
N ILE A 74 -3.26 -4.10 5.71
CA ILE A 74 -4.23 -3.74 4.69
C ILE A 74 -3.64 -2.63 3.80
N MET A 75 -3.79 -2.78 2.50
CA MET A 75 -3.52 -1.74 1.50
C MET A 75 -4.85 -1.37 0.86
N LEU A 76 -5.28 -0.12 0.98
CA LEU A 76 -6.43 0.39 0.22
C LEU A 76 -5.93 0.98 -1.10
N MET A 77 -6.70 0.72 -2.17
CA MET A 77 -6.33 1.04 -3.54
C MET A 77 -7.59 1.32 -4.36
N SER A 78 -7.47 2.07 -5.46
CA SER A 78 -8.52 2.10 -6.47
C SER A 78 -8.75 0.71 -7.08
N ALA A 79 -9.98 0.42 -7.48
CA ALA A 79 -10.36 -0.89 -8.03
C ALA A 79 -9.50 -1.26 -9.26
N SER A 80 -9.31 -0.30 -10.17
CA SER A 80 -8.50 -0.48 -11.38
C SER A 80 -7.04 -0.84 -11.07
N THR A 81 -6.43 -0.15 -10.12
CA THR A 81 -5.04 -0.42 -9.73
C THR A 81 -4.91 -1.78 -9.02
N GLY A 82 -5.87 -2.12 -8.16
CA GLY A 82 -5.93 -3.42 -7.49
C GLY A 82 -6.03 -4.57 -8.49
N GLU A 83 -6.94 -4.49 -9.46
CA GLU A 83 -7.11 -5.49 -10.51
C GLU A 83 -5.83 -5.70 -11.32
N GLU A 84 -5.16 -4.61 -11.72
CA GLU A 84 -3.93 -4.69 -12.49
C GLU A 84 -2.80 -5.36 -11.71
N LEU A 85 -2.63 -5.01 -10.44
CA LEU A 85 -1.58 -5.60 -9.60
C LEU A 85 -1.83 -7.09 -9.33
N ILE A 86 -3.08 -7.50 -9.14
CA ILE A 86 -3.44 -8.92 -8.95
C ILE A 86 -3.22 -9.70 -10.24
N LYS A 87 -3.64 -9.18 -11.40
CA LYS A 87 -3.38 -9.82 -12.71
C LYS A 87 -1.89 -10.02 -12.95
N LYS A 88 -1.07 -8.99 -12.72
CA LYS A 88 0.40 -9.10 -12.83
C LYS A 88 0.99 -10.17 -11.91
N LYS A 89 0.45 -10.34 -10.71
CA LYS A 89 0.91 -11.36 -9.76
C LYS A 89 0.60 -12.79 -10.20
N ASN A 90 -0.48 -13.01 -10.95
CA ASN A 90 -0.90 -14.35 -11.40
C ASN A 90 -0.25 -14.78 -12.73
N ILE A 91 0.54 -13.91 -13.36
CA ILE A 91 1.25 -14.18 -14.62
C ILE A 91 2.71 -14.62 -14.37
N TYR A 92 3.17 -14.56 -13.11
CA TYR A 92 4.48 -15.04 -12.64
C TYR A 92 4.31 -16.05 -11.50
#